data_AF-A0A6I4KAJ9-F1
#
_entry.id   AF-A0A6I4KAJ9-F1
#
_cell.length_a   1.000
_cell.length_b   1.000
_cell.length_c   1.000
_cell.angle_alpha   90.00
_cell.angle_beta   90.00
_cell.angle_gamma   90.00
#
_symmetry.space_group_name_H-M   'P 1'
#
loop_
_entity.id
_entity.type
_entity.pdbx_description
1 polymer ?
#
loop_
_entity_poly.entity_id
_entity_poly.type
_entity_poly.pdbx_seq_one_letter_code
_entity_poly.pdbx_strand_id
1 'polypeptide(L)'
;MDNGKQGKRHAARSGSVNWPGTLLNGRPRQREDVLFHLRTRSPHELWLVIVDASASTRRHQALSDAKGLLAQLFDDAYRQRARLALLTASGQTPKWQVQGLKASTGLRDWLEGLGAGGGTPLLAALGEAGRWLTARQKRFPAEKQRLLLVTDGRLKEWPTLPVLACPGLLIDIERGPIRLGRSKVLAAQLQSEYRHIDDLLPG
;
A
#
# COMPACT_ATOMS: atom_id res chain seq x y z
N MET A 1 17.15 30.84 35.38
CA MET A 1 15.75 30.57 35.01
C MET A 1 15.76 30.51 33.49
N ASP A 2 15.52 29.42 32.79
CA ASP A 2 14.53 28.37 33.04
C ASP A 2 14.95 27.04 32.37
N ASN A 3 14.38 25.95 32.88
CA ASN A 3 14.76 24.55 32.69
C ASN A 3 14.35 23.96 31.33
N GLY A 4 15.31 23.42 30.58
CA GLY A 4 15.05 22.48 29.49
C GLY A 4 15.15 21.03 29.94
N LYS A 5 14.03 20.43 30.38
CA LYS A 5 13.92 18.99 30.68
C LYS A 5 14.12 18.15 29.39
N GLN A 6 15.34 17.72 29.10
CA GLN A 6 15.57 16.61 28.16
C GLN A 6 15.69 15.31 28.95
N GLY A 7 14.67 14.47 28.82
CA GLY A 7 14.57 13.16 29.45
C GLY A 7 15.79 12.30 29.16
N LYS A 8 16.23 11.56 30.18
CA LYS A 8 17.31 10.57 30.11
C LYS A 8 17.09 9.65 28.91
N ARG A 9 17.90 9.82 27.87
CA ARG A 9 17.95 8.91 26.72
C ARG A 9 18.57 7.60 27.20
N HIS A 10 17.73 6.59 27.43
CA HIS A 10 18.19 5.26 27.78
C HIS A 10 19.16 4.73 26.72
N ALA A 11 20.39 4.41 27.14
CA ALA A 11 21.41 3.79 26.31
C ALA A 11 20.93 2.39 25.87
N ALA A 12 20.64 2.24 24.58
CA ALA A 12 20.41 0.92 24.00
C ALA A 12 21.73 0.14 24.04
N ARG A 13 21.79 -0.98 24.76
CA ARG A 13 23.01 -1.78 25.00
C ARG A 13 23.51 -2.59 23.77
N SER A 14 22.88 -2.46 22.60
CA SER A 14 23.29 -3.16 21.37
C SER A 14 22.67 -2.55 20.11
N GLY A 15 23.49 -2.29 19.07
CA GLY A 15 23.08 -1.72 17.79
C GLY A 15 24.26 -1.24 16.93
N SER A 16 23.99 -0.67 15.76
CA SER A 16 25.03 0.02 14.96
C SER A 16 25.41 1.33 15.64
N VAL A 17 26.70 1.49 15.94
CA VAL A 17 27.23 2.68 16.63
C VAL A 17 26.93 3.95 15.84
N ASN A 18 26.45 4.98 16.53
CA ASN A 18 26.33 6.34 15.99
C ASN A 18 27.66 7.08 16.21
N TRP A 19 28.64 6.83 15.35
CA TRP A 19 29.95 7.49 15.44
C TRP A 19 29.88 9.01 15.41
N PRO A 20 29.08 9.65 14.52
CA PRO A 20 28.95 11.11 14.52
C PRO A 20 28.40 11.66 15.85
N GLY A 21 27.31 11.09 16.36
CA GLY A 21 26.74 11.53 17.64
C GLY A 21 27.65 11.23 18.85
N THR A 22 28.39 10.13 18.80
CA THR A 22 29.38 9.76 19.84
C THR A 22 30.53 10.76 19.87
N LEU A 23 31.11 11.10 18.71
CA LEU A 23 32.27 11.98 18.60
C LEU A 23 31.94 13.46 18.88
N LEU A 24 30.72 13.89 18.59
CA LEU A 24 30.24 15.23 18.94
C LEU A 24 30.13 15.45 20.46
N ASN A 25 30.00 14.37 21.24
CA ASN A 25 30.08 14.42 22.71
C ASN A 25 31.51 14.28 23.24
N GLY A 26 32.52 14.32 22.36
CA GLY A 26 33.92 14.13 22.68
C GLY A 26 34.43 12.72 22.39
N ARG A 27 35.71 12.48 22.68
CA ARG A 27 36.34 11.17 22.47
C ARG A 27 35.83 10.19 23.53
N PRO A 28 35.11 9.12 23.17
CA PRO A 28 34.57 8.17 24.15
C PRO A 28 35.73 7.50 24.91
N ARG A 29 35.66 7.47 26.24
CA ARG A 29 36.68 6.85 27.11
C ARG A 29 36.18 5.53 27.70
N GLN A 30 34.87 5.35 27.81
CA GLN A 30 34.22 4.16 28.32
C GLN A 30 33.19 3.65 27.31
N ARG A 31 32.87 2.36 27.36
CA ARG A 31 31.90 1.72 26.43
C ARG A 31 30.49 2.33 26.53
N GLU A 32 30.19 2.94 27.67
CA GLU A 32 28.95 3.63 28.02
C GLU A 32 28.77 4.95 27.26
N ASP A 33 29.89 5.58 26.86
CA ASP A 33 29.92 6.84 26.11
C ASP A 33 29.52 6.64 24.65
N VAL A 34 29.52 5.39 24.18
CA VAL A 34 29.19 5.04 22.80
C VAL A 34 27.69 5.13 22.62
N LEU A 35 27.24 6.10 21.82
CA LEU A 35 25.83 6.22 21.45
C LEU A 35 25.51 5.19 20.36
N PHE A 36 24.50 4.38 20.61
CA PHE A 36 23.94 3.47 19.62
C PHE A 36 22.80 4.18 18.88
N HIS A 37 22.67 3.94 17.58
CA HIS A 37 21.46 4.36 16.87
C HIS A 37 20.25 3.69 17.55
N LEU A 38 19.34 4.50 18.09
CA LEU A 38 18.03 3.99 18.48
C LEU A 38 17.38 3.51 17.18
N ARG A 39 17.28 2.20 17.01
CA ARG A 39 16.50 1.61 15.92
C ARG A 39 15.03 1.88 16.25
N THR A 40 14.55 3.10 16.00
CA THR A 40 13.14 3.36 15.78
C THR A 40 12.76 2.70 14.46
N ARG A 41 12.77 1.36 14.44
CA ARG A 41 12.05 0.58 13.45
C ARG A 41 10.58 0.74 13.81
N SER A 42 9.98 1.85 13.39
CA SER A 42 8.55 1.81 13.12
C SER A 42 8.32 0.58 12.24
N PRO A 43 7.37 -0.33 12.59
CA PRO A 43 7.09 -1.48 11.76
C PRO A 43 6.85 -0.97 10.35
N HIS A 44 7.66 -1.44 9.39
CA HIS A 44 7.52 -1.02 8.01
C HIS A 44 6.08 -1.36 7.59
N GLU A 45 5.33 -0.36 7.12
CA GLU A 45 4.03 -0.63 6.54
C GLU A 45 4.24 -1.13 5.11
N LEU A 46 3.37 -2.04 4.67
CA LEU A 46 3.28 -2.51 3.31
C LEU A 46 1.88 -2.24 2.80
N TRP A 47 1.79 -1.47 1.73
CA TRP A 47 0.54 -1.24 1.03
C TRP A 47 0.56 -2.06 -0.25
N LEU A 48 -0.32 -3.06 -0.31
CA LEU A 48 -0.59 -3.82 -1.51
C LEU A 48 -1.75 -3.15 -2.25
N VAL A 49 -1.49 -2.64 -3.44
CA VAL A 49 -2.50 -2.03 -4.29
C VAL A 49 -2.85 -3.00 -5.42
N ILE A 50 -4.12 -3.35 -5.54
CA ILE A 50 -4.68 -4.13 -6.64
C ILE A 50 -5.54 -3.20 -7.47
N VAL A 51 -5.27 -3.08 -8.76
CA VAL A 51 -6.07 -2.24 -9.67
C VAL A 51 -6.66 -3.10 -10.76
N ASP A 52 -7.98 -3.09 -10.84
CA ASP A 52 -8.74 -3.64 -11.94
C ASP A 52 -8.76 -2.64 -13.09
N ALA A 53 -7.99 -2.95 -14.14
CA ALA A 53 -7.86 -2.10 -15.33
C ALA A 53 -8.66 -2.70 -16.48
N SER A 54 -9.96 -2.95 -16.23
CA SER A 54 -10.89 -3.48 -17.21
C SER A 54 -11.15 -2.47 -18.35
N ALA A 55 -11.51 -2.96 -19.53
CA ALA A 55 -11.86 -2.09 -20.66
C ALA A 55 -13.14 -1.24 -20.41
N SER A 56 -14.02 -1.64 -19.47
CA SER A 56 -15.23 -0.88 -19.12
C SER A 56 -14.91 0.41 -18.35
N THR A 57 -13.74 0.47 -17.70
CA THR A 57 -13.23 1.67 -17.03
C THR A 57 -12.90 2.82 -17.98
N ARG A 58 -12.75 2.56 -19.30
CA ARG A 58 -12.36 3.56 -20.30
C ARG A 58 -13.47 4.57 -20.63
N ARG A 59 -14.74 4.26 -20.35
CA ARG A 59 -15.88 4.98 -20.95
C ARG A 59 -16.38 6.23 -20.22
N HIS A 60 -15.89 6.60 -19.04
CA HIS A 60 -16.58 7.63 -18.23
C HIS A 60 -15.68 8.50 -17.33
N GLN A 61 -14.47 8.89 -17.75
CA GLN A 61 -13.55 9.75 -16.95
C GLN A 61 -13.04 9.11 -15.63
N ALA A 62 -13.68 8.06 -15.12
CA ALA A 62 -13.38 7.36 -13.87
C ALA A 62 -11.94 6.84 -13.78
N LEU A 63 -11.35 6.45 -14.92
CA LEU A 63 -9.95 6.02 -14.96
C LEU A 63 -8.97 7.18 -14.74
N SER A 64 -9.28 8.38 -15.26
CA SER A 64 -8.46 9.57 -15.06
C SER A 64 -8.42 9.95 -13.57
N ASP A 65 -9.58 9.95 -12.94
CA ASP A 65 -9.72 10.24 -11.52
C ASP A 65 -9.06 9.16 -10.66
N ALA A 66 -9.22 7.88 -11.03
CA ALA A 66 -8.54 6.78 -10.35
C ALA A 66 -7.02 6.91 -10.45
N LYS A 67 -6.47 7.33 -11.59
CA LYS A 67 -5.04 7.62 -11.75
C LYS A 67 -4.60 8.77 -10.83
N GLY A 68 -5.38 9.84 -10.73
CA GLY A 68 -5.10 10.97 -9.83
C GLY A 68 -5.10 10.55 -8.36
N LEU A 69 -6.09 9.76 -7.95
CA LEU A 69 -6.18 9.21 -6.59
C LEU A 69 -5.03 8.25 -6.28
N LEU A 70 -4.69 7.36 -7.21
CA LEU A 70 -3.55 6.45 -7.07
C LEU A 70 -2.23 7.21 -6.98
N ALA A 71 -2.04 8.27 -7.78
CA ALA A 71 -0.84 9.10 -7.70
C ALA A 71 -0.69 9.75 -6.32
N GLN A 72 -1.77 10.33 -5.78
CA GLN A 72 -1.77 10.89 -4.42
C GLN A 72 -1.47 9.81 -3.36
N LEU A 73 -2.11 8.64 -3.47
CA LEU A 73 -1.90 7.53 -2.55
C LEU A 73 -0.45 7.03 -2.57
N PHE A 74 0.19 6.99 -3.74
CA PHE A 74 1.58 6.60 -3.86
C PHE A 74 2.54 7.65 -3.29
N ASP A 75 2.23 8.94 -3.47
CA ASP A 75 2.98 10.03 -2.85
C ASP A 75 2.84 9.99 -1.32
N ASP A 76 1.66 9.68 -0.80
CA ASP A 76 1.43 9.49 0.64
C ASP A 76 2.19 8.28 1.20
N ALA A 77 2.15 7.15 0.49
CA ALA A 77 2.91 5.97 0.85
C ALA A 77 4.42 6.28 0.89
N TYR A 78 4.91 7.07 -0.06
CA TYR A 78 6.29 7.53 -0.11
C TYR A 78 6.64 8.41 1.10
N ARG A 79 5.79 9.39 1.43
CA ARG A 79 5.94 10.27 2.61
C ARG A 79 5.97 9.48 3.91
N GLN A 80 5.10 8.47 4.02
CA GLN A 80 5.01 7.58 5.18
C GLN A 80 6.13 6.53 5.21
N ARG A 81 6.99 6.48 4.19
CA ARG A 81 8.03 5.46 3.99
C ARG A 81 7.47 4.03 4.04
N ALA A 82 6.20 3.88 3.62
CA ALA A 82 5.57 2.59 3.40
C ALA A 82 6.17 1.93 2.17
N ARG A 83 6.25 0.61 2.19
CA ARG A 83 6.63 -0.20 1.03
C ARG A 83 5.40 -0.35 0.16
N LEU A 84 5.57 -0.22 -1.14
CA LEU A 84 4.48 -0.45 -2.09
C LEU A 84 4.67 -1.79 -2.79
N ALA A 85 3.56 -2.48 -2.97
CA ALA A 85 3.42 -3.58 -3.91
C ALA A 85 2.20 -3.33 -4.78
N LEU A 86 2.32 -3.56 -6.08
CA LEU A 86 1.29 -3.22 -7.04
C LEU A 86 1.00 -4.40 -7.96
N LEU A 87 -0.27 -4.77 -8.02
CA LEU A 87 -0.80 -5.86 -8.83
C LEU A 87 -1.89 -5.31 -9.74
N THR A 88 -1.73 -5.46 -11.05
CA THR A 88 -2.74 -5.04 -12.03
C THR A 88 -3.52 -6.26 -12.51
N ALA A 89 -4.84 -6.23 -12.39
CA ALA A 89 -5.74 -7.19 -13.03
C ALA A 89 -6.15 -6.61 -14.39
N SER A 90 -5.48 -7.04 -15.45
CA SER A 90 -5.75 -6.60 -16.83
C SER A 90 -5.41 -7.71 -17.81
N GLY A 91 -6.24 -7.91 -18.83
CA GLY A 91 -5.98 -8.96 -19.83
C GLY A 91 -6.45 -10.33 -19.35
N GLN A 92 -5.61 -11.34 -19.56
CA GLN A 92 -5.90 -12.74 -19.20
C GLN A 92 -5.32 -13.14 -17.84
N THR A 93 -4.23 -12.49 -17.39
CA THR A 93 -3.53 -12.85 -16.16
C THR A 93 -3.17 -11.61 -15.33
N PRO A 94 -3.18 -11.71 -13.98
CA PRO A 94 -2.69 -10.64 -13.12
C PRO A 94 -1.18 -10.41 -13.33
N LYS A 95 -0.75 -9.15 -13.25
CA LYS A 95 0.65 -8.75 -13.44
C LYS A 95 1.16 -7.90 -12.28
N TRP A 96 2.26 -8.33 -11.66
CA TRP A 96 2.98 -7.51 -10.68
C TRP A 96 3.80 -6.43 -11.38
N GLN A 97 3.70 -5.22 -10.87
CA GLN A 97 4.37 -4.04 -11.45
C GLN A 97 5.48 -3.55 -10.55
N VAL A 98 5.20 -3.46 -9.25
CA VAL A 98 6.17 -3.06 -8.25
C VAL A 98 6.09 -4.04 -7.10
N GLN A 99 7.25 -4.55 -6.67
CA GLN A 99 7.35 -5.37 -5.46
C GLN A 99 8.45 -4.81 -4.55
N GLY A 100 8.05 -4.13 -3.49
CA GLY A 100 8.95 -3.84 -2.37
C GLY A 100 9.94 -2.68 -2.57
N LEU A 101 9.69 -1.79 -3.53
CA LEU A 101 10.47 -0.57 -3.77
C LEU A 101 9.79 0.67 -3.15
N LYS A 102 10.62 1.66 -2.78
CA LYS A 102 10.16 3.03 -2.52
C LYS A 102 9.52 3.55 -3.80
N ALA A 103 8.37 4.25 -3.71
CA ALA A 103 7.66 4.79 -4.86
C ALA A 103 8.65 5.43 -5.85
N SER A 104 8.83 4.80 -7.01
CA SER A 104 9.83 5.19 -8.00
C SER A 104 9.15 5.81 -9.21
N THR A 105 9.93 6.48 -10.06
CA THR A 105 9.49 7.15 -11.29
C THR A 105 8.70 6.21 -12.22
N GLY A 106 9.02 4.91 -12.25
CA GLY A 106 8.32 3.92 -13.08
C GLY A 106 6.85 3.68 -12.69
N LEU A 107 6.41 4.16 -11.53
CA LEU A 107 5.01 4.10 -11.13
C LEU A 107 4.14 5.10 -11.90
N ARG A 108 4.73 6.24 -12.32
CA ARG A 108 4.05 7.23 -13.17
C ARG A 108 3.86 6.69 -14.58
N ASP A 109 4.90 6.09 -15.17
CA ASP A 109 4.80 5.44 -16.48
C ASP A 109 3.78 4.30 -16.47
N TRP A 110 3.70 3.54 -15.38
CA TRP A 110 2.67 2.53 -15.20
C TRP A 110 1.26 3.14 -15.10
N LEU A 111 1.07 4.24 -14.37
CA LEU A 111 -0.21 4.94 -14.28
C LEU A 111 -0.67 5.41 -15.67
N GLU A 112 0.24 5.90 -16.52
CA GLU A 112 -0.07 6.26 -17.90
C GLU A 112 -0.53 5.05 -18.72
N GLY A 113 0.15 3.90 -18.59
CA GLY A 113 -0.21 2.65 -19.27
C GLY A 113 -1.46 1.92 -18.73
N LEU A 114 -2.02 2.37 -17.60
CA LEU A 114 -3.22 1.80 -17.00
C LEU A 114 -4.44 1.99 -17.94
N GLY A 115 -5.13 0.89 -18.28
CA GLY A 115 -6.35 0.88 -19.11
C GLY A 115 -6.17 0.36 -20.55
N ALA A 116 -5.02 -0.21 -20.90
CA ALA A 116 -4.73 -0.73 -22.23
C ALA A 116 -5.26 -2.17 -22.52
N GLY A 117 -5.86 -2.86 -21.54
CA GLY A 117 -6.26 -4.27 -21.67
C GLY A 117 -7.77 -4.53 -21.74
N GLY A 118 -8.16 -5.65 -22.36
CA GLY A 118 -9.51 -6.22 -22.28
C GLY A 118 -9.54 -7.45 -21.38
N GLY A 119 -10.58 -7.59 -20.54
CA GLY A 119 -10.72 -8.67 -19.55
C GLY A 119 -10.25 -8.30 -18.15
N THR A 120 -10.82 -8.98 -17.14
CA THR A 120 -10.59 -8.74 -15.70
C THR A 120 -10.32 -10.06 -14.97
N PRO A 121 -9.06 -10.43 -14.74
CA PRO A 121 -8.71 -11.59 -13.93
C PRO A 121 -8.63 -11.22 -12.44
N LEU A 122 -9.60 -10.45 -11.92
CA LEU A 122 -9.55 -9.92 -10.54
C LEU A 122 -9.56 -11.05 -9.49
N LEU A 123 -10.29 -12.14 -9.71
CA LEU A 123 -10.24 -13.30 -8.80
C LEU A 123 -8.84 -13.94 -8.76
N ALA A 124 -8.19 -14.09 -9.92
CA ALA A 124 -6.83 -14.60 -9.97
C ALA A 124 -5.86 -13.64 -9.27
N ALA A 125 -6.04 -12.32 -9.44
CA ALA A 125 -5.26 -11.30 -8.76
C ALA A 125 -5.40 -11.39 -7.23
N LEU A 126 -6.63 -11.51 -6.72
CA LEU A 126 -6.89 -11.67 -5.28
C LEU A 126 -6.28 -12.96 -4.73
N GLY A 127 -6.37 -14.07 -5.47
CA GLY A 127 -5.77 -15.34 -5.06
C GLY A 127 -4.23 -15.29 -5.04
N GLU A 128 -3.62 -14.62 -6.00
CA GLU A 128 -2.18 -14.38 -6.01
C GLU A 128 -1.73 -13.43 -4.90
N ALA A 129 -2.47 -12.34 -4.69
CA ALA A 129 -2.27 -11.40 -3.59
C ALA A 129 -2.31 -12.10 -2.23
N GLY A 130 -3.32 -12.95 -1.97
CA GLY A 130 -3.44 -13.69 -0.72
C GLY A 130 -2.25 -14.61 -0.45
N ARG A 131 -1.79 -15.34 -1.47
CA ARG A 131 -0.59 -16.19 -1.37
C ARG A 131 0.66 -15.36 -1.08
N TRP A 132 0.81 -14.22 -1.76
CA TRP A 132 1.95 -13.33 -1.58
C TRP A 132 1.97 -12.66 -0.20
N LEU A 133 0.83 -12.15 0.27
CA LEU A 133 0.67 -11.57 1.61
C LEU A 133 1.00 -12.59 2.70
N THR A 134 0.51 -13.83 2.56
CA THR A 134 0.80 -14.93 3.50
C THR A 134 2.30 -15.25 3.55
N ALA A 135 2.95 -15.38 2.40
CA ALA A 135 4.39 -15.62 2.34
C ALA A 135 5.20 -14.45 2.93
N ARG A 136 4.75 -13.22 2.67
CA ARG A 136 5.36 -11.99 3.19
C ARG A 136 5.22 -11.89 4.71
N GLN A 137 4.05 -12.21 5.26
CA GLN A 137 3.79 -12.17 6.70
C GLN A 137 4.68 -13.16 7.45
N LYS A 138 4.89 -14.36 6.89
CA LYS A 138 5.84 -15.34 7.45
C LYS A 138 7.27 -14.81 7.46
N ARG A 139 7.69 -14.08 6.42
CA ARG A 139 9.04 -13.53 6.30
C ARG A 139 9.26 -12.27 7.16
N PHE A 140 8.23 -11.44 7.32
CA PHE A 140 8.27 -10.18 8.05
C PHE A 140 7.07 -10.08 9.01
N PRO A 141 7.08 -10.79 10.14
CA PRO A 141 5.91 -10.88 11.03
C PRO A 141 5.54 -9.56 11.70
N ALA A 142 6.50 -8.63 11.82
CA ALA A 142 6.27 -7.29 12.35
C ALA A 142 5.85 -6.26 11.29
N GLU A 143 5.79 -6.61 10.00
CA GLU A 143 5.37 -5.70 8.91
C GLU A 143 3.85 -5.57 8.93
N LYS A 144 3.32 -4.34 8.98
CA LYS A 144 1.88 -4.12 8.92
C LYS A 144 1.44 -4.10 7.47
N GLN A 145 0.63 -5.06 7.07
CA GLN A 145 0.12 -5.17 5.70
C GLN A 145 -1.24 -4.50 5.59
N ARG A 146 -1.46 -3.75 4.51
CA ARG A 146 -2.76 -3.17 4.15
C ARG A 146 -3.04 -3.45 2.68
N LEU A 147 -4.28 -3.73 2.35
CA LEU A 147 -4.74 -3.93 0.98
C LEU A 147 -5.55 -2.72 0.52
N LEU A 148 -5.28 -2.27 -0.70
CA LEU A 148 -6.14 -1.35 -1.44
C LEU A 148 -6.60 -2.04 -2.71
N LEU A 149 -7.90 -2.19 -2.90
CA LEU A 149 -8.49 -2.73 -4.13
C LEU A 149 -9.24 -1.62 -4.85
N VAL A 150 -8.86 -1.33 -6.09
CA VAL A 150 -9.54 -0.35 -6.94
C VAL A 150 -10.25 -1.11 -8.07
N THR A 151 -11.58 -1.04 -8.13
CA THR A 151 -12.39 -1.79 -9.13
C THR A 151 -13.71 -1.09 -9.43
N ASP A 152 -14.23 -1.29 -10.65
CA ASP A 152 -15.55 -0.81 -11.07
C ASP A 152 -16.68 -1.80 -10.69
N GLY A 153 -16.36 -2.88 -9.96
CA GLY A 153 -17.32 -3.86 -9.47
C GLY A 153 -17.94 -4.73 -10.57
N ARG A 154 -17.48 -4.64 -11.82
CA ARG A 154 -18.07 -5.34 -12.97
C ARG A 154 -17.60 -6.79 -13.12
N LEU A 155 -17.33 -7.45 -12.01
CA LEU A 155 -17.21 -8.90 -11.97
C LEU A 155 -18.58 -9.52 -12.26
N LYS A 156 -18.66 -10.42 -13.25
CA LYS A 156 -19.93 -11.05 -13.65
C LYS A 156 -20.47 -11.97 -12.55
N GLU A 157 -19.63 -12.87 -12.06
CA GLU A 157 -19.90 -13.84 -11.00
C GLU A 157 -18.60 -14.15 -10.26
N TRP A 158 -18.67 -14.38 -8.94
CA TRP A 158 -17.55 -14.93 -8.18
C TRP A 158 -18.06 -15.95 -7.16
N PRO A 159 -17.60 -17.21 -7.22
CA PRO A 159 -18.11 -18.26 -6.34
C PRO A 159 -17.61 -18.09 -4.90
N THR A 160 -16.30 -17.90 -4.73
CA THR A 160 -15.66 -17.75 -3.42
C THR A 160 -14.47 -16.80 -3.54
N LEU A 161 -14.35 -15.87 -2.59
CA LEU A 161 -13.20 -14.97 -2.51
C LEU A 161 -12.14 -15.54 -1.57
N PRO A 162 -10.85 -15.31 -1.86
CA PRO A 162 -9.79 -15.71 -0.95
C PRO A 162 -9.86 -14.89 0.34
N VAL A 163 -9.55 -15.53 1.46
CA VAL A 163 -9.39 -14.84 2.75
C VAL A 163 -8.08 -14.07 2.72
N LEU A 164 -8.15 -12.76 2.96
CA LEU A 164 -6.99 -11.88 3.01
C LEU A 164 -6.75 -11.49 4.48
N ALA A 165 -5.64 -11.94 5.05
CA ALA A 165 -5.31 -11.74 6.46
C ALA A 165 -4.75 -10.33 6.76
N CYS A 166 -5.33 -9.30 6.16
CA CYS A 166 -4.92 -7.91 6.35
C CYS A 166 -6.12 -6.96 6.20
N PRO A 167 -6.11 -5.80 6.89
CA PRO A 167 -7.12 -4.77 6.66
C PRO A 167 -7.10 -4.32 5.20
N GLY A 168 -8.28 -4.21 4.60
CA GLY A 168 -8.46 -3.82 3.22
C GLY A 168 -9.37 -2.61 3.06
N LEU A 169 -9.13 -1.82 2.02
CA LEU A 169 -10.02 -0.76 1.55
C LEU A 169 -10.32 -1.02 0.07
N LEU A 170 -11.60 -1.10 -0.26
CA LEU A 170 -12.10 -1.15 -1.63
C LEU A 170 -12.53 0.24 -2.06
N ILE A 171 -11.91 0.74 -3.12
CA ILE A 171 -12.30 1.96 -3.82
C ILE A 171 -13.12 1.57 -5.04
N ASP A 172 -14.39 1.98 -5.00
CA ASP A 172 -15.34 1.78 -6.08
C ASP A 172 -15.23 2.93 -7.08
N ILE A 173 -14.85 2.59 -8.31
CA ILE A 173 -14.74 3.54 -9.42
C ILE A 173 -15.94 3.46 -10.37
N GLU A 174 -17.04 2.81 -9.95
CA GLU A 174 -18.27 2.69 -10.71
C GLU A 174 -19.02 4.02 -10.87
N ARG A 175 -18.80 4.73 -11.98
CA ARG A 175 -19.58 5.94 -12.35
C ARG A 175 -20.57 5.73 -13.49
N GLY A 176 -21.06 4.50 -13.67
CA GLY A 176 -22.08 4.20 -14.67
C GLY A 176 -23.43 4.83 -14.32
N PRO A 177 -24.31 5.08 -15.30
CA PRO A 177 -25.67 5.58 -15.07
C PRO A 177 -26.53 4.62 -14.23
N ILE A 178 -26.15 3.34 -14.18
CA ILE A 178 -26.74 2.31 -13.32
C ILE A 178 -25.63 1.78 -12.42
N ARG A 179 -25.77 1.97 -11.11
CA ARG A 179 -24.87 1.41 -10.09
C ARG A 179 -25.29 -0.03 -9.81
N LEU A 180 -24.41 -0.99 -10.08
CA LEU A 180 -24.65 -2.41 -9.83
C LEU A 180 -24.46 -2.77 -8.35
N GLY A 181 -23.77 -1.93 -7.57
CA GLY A 181 -23.60 -2.13 -6.12
C GLY A 181 -22.75 -3.34 -5.73
N ARG A 182 -22.14 -4.00 -6.72
CA ARG A 182 -21.34 -5.22 -6.58
C ARG A 182 -20.06 -4.99 -5.79
N SER A 183 -19.45 -3.82 -5.92
CA SER A 183 -18.29 -3.39 -5.14
C SER A 183 -18.55 -3.42 -3.63
N LYS A 184 -19.77 -3.07 -3.17
CA LYS A 184 -20.13 -3.14 -1.74
C LYS A 184 -20.20 -4.57 -1.23
N VAL A 185 -20.80 -5.47 -2.03
CA VAL A 185 -20.85 -6.91 -1.72
C VAL A 185 -19.44 -7.49 -1.67
N LEU A 186 -18.59 -7.11 -2.63
CA LEU A 186 -17.19 -7.54 -2.68
C LEU A 186 -16.42 -7.08 -1.43
N ALA A 187 -16.56 -5.81 -1.04
CA ALA A 187 -15.93 -5.27 0.16
C ALA A 187 -16.38 -6.02 1.43
N ALA A 188 -17.70 -6.26 1.57
CA ALA A 188 -18.25 -6.98 2.71
C ALA A 188 -17.70 -8.42 2.81
N GLN A 189 -17.62 -9.14 1.67
CA GLN A 189 -17.10 -10.50 1.64
C GLN A 189 -15.57 -10.56 1.87
N LEU A 190 -14.84 -9.54 1.43
CA LEU A 190 -13.41 -9.38 1.75
C LEU A 190 -13.16 -8.80 3.15
N GLN A 191 -14.21 -8.52 3.93
CA GLN A 191 -14.14 -7.85 5.23
C GLN A 191 -13.32 -6.55 5.18
N SER A 192 -13.48 -5.82 4.08
CA SER A 192 -12.75 -4.60 3.76
C SER A 192 -13.67 -3.39 3.85
N GLU A 193 -13.10 -2.23 4.19
CA GLU A 193 -13.82 -0.95 4.12
C GLU A 193 -14.22 -0.66 2.68
N TYR A 194 -15.35 0.02 2.49
CA TYR A 194 -15.83 0.45 1.18
C TYR A 194 -15.83 1.98 1.10
N ARG A 195 -15.29 2.53 0.02
CA ARG A 195 -15.42 3.94 -0.32
C ARG A 195 -15.69 4.11 -1.81
N HIS A 196 -16.58 5.03 -2.16
CA HIS A 196 -16.76 5.41 -3.55
C HIS A 196 -15.73 6.47 -3.95
N ILE A 197 -15.27 6.47 -5.20
CA ILE A 197 -14.29 7.44 -5.68
C ILE A 197 -14.79 8.90 -5.55
N ASP A 198 -16.09 9.13 -5.69
CA ASP A 198 -16.69 10.46 -5.49
C ASP A 198 -16.55 10.96 -4.05
N ASP A 199 -16.49 10.07 -3.05
CA ASP A 199 -16.33 10.43 -1.64
C ASP A 199 -14.86 10.79 -1.30
N LEU A 200 -13.94 10.53 -2.23
CA LEU A 200 -12.50 10.68 -2.04
C LEU A 200 -11.92 11.86 -2.81
N LEU A 201 -12.62 12.36 -3.82
CA LEU A 201 -12.21 13.56 -4.53
C LEU A 201 -12.79 14.79 -3.80
N PRO A 202 -11.96 15.80 -3.46
CA PRO A 202 -12.51 17.10 -3.09
C PRO A 202 -13.26 17.65 -4.30
N GLY A 203 -14.54 17.96 -4.10
CA GLY A 203 -15.40 18.60 -5.10
C GLY A 203 -14.95 20.00 -5.48
#